data_AF-A0A1W2BKD7-F1
#
_entry.id   AF-A0A1W2BKD7-F1
#
_cell.length_a   1.000
_cell.length_b   1.000
_cell.length_c   1.000
_cell.angle_alpha   90.00
_cell.angle_beta   90.00
_cell.angle_gamma   90.00
#
_symmetry.space_group_name_H-M   'P 1'
#
loop_
_entity.id
_entity.type
_entity.pdbx_description
1 polymer ?
#
loop_
_entity_poly.entity_id
_entity_poly.type
_entity_poly.pdbx_seq_one_letter_code
_entity_poly.pdbx_strand_id
1 'polypeptide(L)'
;MSDIKNKAMEPQDQEQLALDDGRRVKVLSPGMMVFKRFIRNKLAIAGICILVFMFTFSFLGGVISPYRQDQVFYKVDAANKEYAGAVVNTDYRFTTVDGSTLSTMVRATFNSQVKGKEGSEIAFTADKNTYTAKKIDDGFYVITAGEELGTVTLLGKIVDVKPAEGKEISAELQAAASSAISSKQTAFELDGVSYTLTKDIGKSYKLSGMSEVALASMLNFDAAGNEYKKTAASYEFRRNCETAMHAGETSFTADGVEYALEIVSETDAAVRNAAGEDVAKVSNIIVNPVTNGVVLPADYKEALVDAIANKKTSFEYVNAAGETEKHTITMRANNYVIYTMQQTYLIDMYSKPSAAHPLGTDDHGMDVLTRLMYGGRISLMVGFIVMILENIIGIIVGGVSGYFGGWVDTLLMRFVDLFNSIPYYPMMIIAGAIMDSFEVNPYLRLYMMMAIMGIMGWTGVARVVRGQILSLREQDFMVATEATGIKVSRRIFRHLVPNVMPLLIVQATMGLGGIILAEATLSFLGLGIKYPLASWGSIINASSNIYVMTNCWHIWIPAGLLIVLTVLGFNFVGDGLRDAFDPKMKR
;
A
#
# COMPACT_ATOMS: atom_id res chain seq x y z
N MET A 1 42.66 -94.10 -75.50
CA MET A 1 42.87 -95.19 -74.53
C MET A 1 41.91 -94.90 -73.38
N SER A 2 40.95 -95.81 -73.19
CA SER A 2 39.99 -95.98 -72.06
C SER A 2 39.04 -94.83 -71.64
N ASP A 3 37.76 -95.01 -71.99
CA ASP A 3 36.56 -95.02 -71.11
C ASP A 3 36.52 -94.14 -69.84
N ILE A 4 35.57 -93.17 -69.80
CA ILE A 4 34.39 -93.13 -68.91
C ILE A 4 33.70 -91.73 -68.91
N LYS A 5 32.39 -91.79 -69.19
CA LYS A 5 31.27 -90.86 -68.87
C LYS A 5 31.07 -89.54 -69.65
N ASN A 6 30.13 -89.65 -70.60
CA ASN A 6 28.88 -88.88 -70.74
C ASN A 6 28.88 -87.38 -70.38
N LYS A 7 28.59 -86.51 -71.36
CA LYS A 7 27.21 -85.98 -71.59
C LYS A 7 27.14 -85.22 -72.93
N ALA A 8 26.04 -85.42 -73.65
CA ALA A 8 25.80 -85.04 -75.05
C ALA A 8 25.24 -83.62 -75.25
N MET A 9 25.26 -83.19 -76.52
CA MET A 9 24.83 -81.91 -77.14
C MET A 9 23.33 -81.57 -77.06
N GLU A 10 23.05 -80.26 -76.95
CA GLU A 10 21.94 -79.40 -77.48
C GLU A 10 20.46 -79.74 -77.15
N PRO A 11 19.44 -78.84 -77.25
CA PRO A 11 19.30 -77.61 -78.09
C PRO A 11 18.56 -76.39 -77.44
N GLN A 12 18.11 -75.45 -78.28
CA GLN A 12 17.34 -74.20 -78.07
C GLN A 12 16.18 -74.20 -77.03
N ASP A 13 15.78 -72.97 -76.66
CA ASP A 13 14.60 -72.56 -75.86
C ASP A 13 14.68 -72.66 -74.33
N GLN A 14 14.96 -71.53 -73.67
CA GLN A 14 14.19 -71.06 -72.51
C GLN A 14 14.52 -69.60 -72.18
N GLU A 15 13.76 -68.71 -72.80
CA GLU A 15 13.37 -67.46 -72.16
C GLU A 15 12.50 -67.82 -70.94
N GLN A 16 13.10 -67.92 -69.75
CA GLN A 16 12.39 -68.10 -68.49
C GLN A 16 13.08 -67.30 -67.36
N LEU A 17 12.52 -66.11 -67.11
CA LEU A 17 12.25 -65.58 -65.77
C LEU A 17 13.43 -65.60 -64.76
N ALA A 18 14.27 -64.58 -64.81
CA ALA A 18 14.86 -64.01 -63.60
C ALA A 18 14.63 -62.49 -63.55
N LEU A 19 13.35 -62.12 -63.64
CA LEU A 19 12.82 -60.94 -62.97
C LEU A 19 12.79 -61.26 -61.46
N ASP A 20 13.86 -61.00 -60.72
CA ASP A 20 13.75 -60.53 -59.34
C ASP A 20 15.13 -60.19 -58.76
N ASP A 21 15.39 -58.90 -58.57
CA ASP A 21 15.80 -58.34 -57.27
C ASP A 21 16.18 -56.87 -57.49
N GLY A 22 15.20 -56.11 -57.98
CA GLY A 22 15.24 -54.66 -57.97
C GLY A 22 15.22 -54.18 -56.51
N ARG A 23 16.37 -53.68 -56.04
CA ARG A 23 16.53 -52.72 -54.92
C ARG A 23 15.42 -52.79 -53.86
N ARG A 24 15.71 -53.44 -52.73
CA ARG A 24 15.06 -53.13 -51.45
C ARG A 24 15.32 -51.67 -51.06
N VAL A 25 14.57 -50.74 -51.65
CA VAL A 25 14.40 -49.39 -51.12
C VAL A 25 13.68 -49.59 -49.80
N LYS A 26 14.36 -49.38 -48.67
CA LYS A 26 13.72 -49.29 -47.36
C LYS A 26 12.66 -48.19 -47.46
N VAL A 27 11.40 -48.57 -47.65
CA VAL A 27 10.29 -47.64 -47.67
C VAL A 27 10.17 -47.12 -46.24
N LEU A 28 10.66 -45.90 -46.01
CA LEU A 28 10.59 -45.26 -44.70
C LEU A 28 9.12 -45.11 -44.31
N SER A 29 8.79 -45.33 -43.03
CA SER A 29 7.43 -45.09 -42.56
C SER A 29 7.04 -43.62 -42.77
N PRO A 30 5.75 -43.30 -42.99
CA PRO A 30 5.30 -41.92 -43.18
C PRO A 30 5.80 -40.96 -42.09
N GLY A 31 5.79 -41.38 -40.83
CA GLY A 31 6.32 -40.59 -39.72
C GLY A 31 7.84 -40.36 -39.80
N MET A 32 8.61 -41.36 -40.22
CA MET A 32 10.06 -41.21 -40.36
C MET A 32 10.43 -40.30 -41.54
N MET A 33 9.60 -40.26 -42.60
CA MET A 33 9.75 -39.29 -43.69
C MET A 33 9.50 -37.86 -43.23
N VAL A 34 8.44 -37.62 -42.45
CA VAL A 34 8.14 -36.32 -41.84
C VAL A 34 9.29 -35.89 -40.93
N PHE A 35 9.76 -36.77 -40.03
CA PHE A 35 10.87 -36.47 -39.13
C PHE A 35 12.15 -36.08 -39.88
N LYS A 36 12.51 -36.81 -40.95
CA LYS A 36 13.68 -36.49 -41.77
C LYS A 36 13.53 -35.15 -42.50
N ARG A 37 12.33 -34.80 -42.95
CA ARG A 37 12.04 -33.49 -43.56
C ARG A 37 12.15 -32.36 -42.55
N PHE A 38 11.59 -32.58 -41.36
CA PHE A 38 11.63 -31.64 -40.24
C PHE A 38 13.07 -31.30 -39.83
N ILE A 39 13.92 -32.31 -39.58
CA ILE A 39 15.32 -32.10 -39.21
C ILE A 39 16.13 -31.42 -40.33
N ARG A 40 15.71 -31.49 -41.59
CA ARG A 40 16.40 -30.77 -42.66
C ARG A 40 16.11 -29.26 -42.65
N ASN A 41 15.05 -28.81 -41.98
CA ASN A 41 14.72 -27.40 -41.87
C ASN A 41 15.55 -26.75 -40.75
N LYS A 42 16.45 -25.83 -41.13
CA LYS A 42 17.34 -25.13 -40.19
C LYS A 42 16.57 -24.26 -39.19
N LEU A 43 15.51 -23.58 -39.63
CA LEU A 43 14.67 -22.76 -38.75
C LEU A 43 13.96 -23.64 -37.72
N ALA A 44 13.44 -24.79 -38.15
CA ALA A 44 12.79 -25.75 -37.27
C ALA A 44 13.73 -26.28 -36.17
N ILE A 45 14.98 -26.62 -36.52
CA ILE A 45 16.00 -27.02 -35.54
C ILE A 45 16.30 -25.87 -34.57
N ALA A 46 16.50 -24.65 -35.07
CA ALA A 46 16.74 -23.48 -34.23
C ALA A 46 15.58 -23.26 -33.25
N GLY A 47 14.34 -23.39 -33.71
CA GLY A 47 13.14 -23.34 -32.88
C GLY A 47 13.14 -24.39 -31.77
N ILE A 48 13.48 -25.66 -32.08
CA ILE A 48 13.62 -26.70 -31.06
C ILE A 48 14.71 -26.35 -30.05
N CYS A 49 15.89 -25.89 -30.50
CA CYS A 49 16.96 -25.50 -29.59
C CYS A 49 16.51 -24.39 -28.63
N ILE A 50 15.80 -23.38 -29.14
CA ILE A 50 15.23 -22.31 -28.32
C ILE A 50 14.24 -22.88 -27.31
N LEU A 51 13.28 -23.72 -27.73
CA LEU A 51 12.27 -24.27 -26.84
C LEU A 51 12.86 -25.21 -25.79
N VAL A 52 13.86 -26.03 -26.14
CA VAL A 52 14.58 -26.88 -25.18
C VAL A 52 15.31 -26.03 -24.16
N PHE A 53 15.96 -24.94 -24.59
CA PHE A 53 16.58 -23.99 -23.67
C PHE A 53 15.54 -23.32 -22.77
N MET A 54 14.43 -22.81 -23.31
CA MET A 54 13.36 -22.16 -22.55
C MET A 54 12.72 -23.11 -21.54
N PHE A 55 12.47 -24.36 -21.93
CA PHE A 55 11.92 -25.39 -21.05
C PHE A 55 12.91 -25.73 -19.93
N THR A 56 14.19 -25.90 -20.27
CA THR A 56 15.25 -26.16 -19.28
C THR A 56 15.40 -24.98 -18.32
N PHE A 57 15.51 -23.77 -18.84
CA PHE A 57 15.59 -22.54 -18.06
C PHE A 57 14.39 -22.39 -17.11
N SER A 58 13.19 -22.67 -17.59
CA SER A 58 11.97 -22.54 -16.80
C SER A 58 11.86 -23.65 -15.75
N PHE A 59 11.92 -24.91 -16.15
CA PHE A 59 11.64 -26.05 -15.27
C PHE A 59 12.82 -26.49 -14.41
N LEU A 60 14.06 -26.40 -14.90
CA LEU A 60 15.26 -26.72 -14.11
C LEU A 60 15.85 -25.48 -13.42
N GLY A 61 15.56 -24.27 -13.88
CA GLY A 61 16.12 -23.04 -13.31
C GLY A 61 15.84 -22.88 -11.82
N GLY A 62 14.62 -23.17 -11.36
CA GLY A 62 14.28 -23.11 -9.93
C GLY A 62 14.98 -24.15 -9.04
N VAL A 63 15.62 -25.18 -9.61
CA VAL A 63 16.48 -26.13 -8.87
C VAL A 63 17.92 -25.59 -8.77
N ILE A 64 18.35 -24.82 -9.76
CA ILE A 64 19.69 -24.22 -9.83
C ILE A 64 19.74 -22.92 -9.04
N SER A 65 18.63 -22.16 -8.99
CA SER A 65 18.56 -20.92 -8.24
C SER A 65 18.69 -21.19 -6.73
N PRO A 66 19.54 -20.44 -6.02
CA PRO A 66 19.67 -20.55 -4.57
C PRO A 66 18.47 -19.98 -3.81
N TYR A 67 17.52 -19.33 -4.50
CA TYR A 67 16.43 -18.59 -3.89
C TYR A 67 15.06 -19.18 -4.22
N ARG A 68 14.09 -18.93 -3.33
CA ARG A 68 12.67 -19.21 -3.61
C ARG A 68 12.07 -18.09 -4.45
N GLN A 69 11.01 -18.41 -5.21
CA GLN A 69 10.30 -17.42 -6.02
C GLN A 69 9.65 -16.28 -5.22
N ASP A 70 9.40 -16.51 -3.93
CA ASP A 70 8.71 -15.63 -2.97
C ASP A 70 9.67 -15.06 -1.89
N GLN A 71 10.98 -15.25 -2.05
CA GLN A 71 11.96 -14.81 -1.05
C GLN A 71 12.26 -13.32 -1.19
N VAL A 72 11.93 -12.56 -0.15
CA VAL A 72 12.18 -11.12 -0.05
C VAL A 72 13.54 -10.85 0.60
N PHE A 73 14.34 -9.99 -0.03
CA PHE A 73 15.63 -9.54 0.45
C PHE A 73 15.52 -8.17 1.13
N TYR A 74 16.33 -7.98 2.16
CA TYR A 74 16.37 -6.75 2.95
C TYR A 74 17.78 -6.16 2.93
N LYS A 75 17.88 -4.84 2.93
CA LYS A 75 19.11 -4.09 3.12
C LYS A 75 18.98 -3.18 4.33
N VAL A 76 20.12 -2.88 4.96
CA VAL A 76 20.19 -1.84 5.98
C VAL A 76 20.42 -0.52 5.25
N ASP A 77 19.48 0.41 5.40
CA ASP A 77 19.58 1.76 4.82
C ASP A 77 19.07 2.79 5.83
N ALA A 78 19.47 4.04 5.66
CA ALA A 78 19.02 5.12 6.54
C ALA A 78 17.64 5.61 6.08
N ALA A 79 16.65 5.55 6.97
CA ALA A 79 15.33 6.10 6.72
C ALA A 79 14.97 7.16 7.77
N ASN A 80 14.22 8.17 7.33
CA ASN A 80 13.63 9.14 8.24
C ASN A 80 12.54 8.45 9.06
N LYS A 81 12.76 8.33 10.36
CA LYS A 81 11.79 7.77 11.29
C LYS A 81 11.31 8.86 12.24
N GLU A 82 10.01 8.83 12.53
CA GLU A 82 9.42 9.71 13.53
C GLU A 82 10.00 9.39 14.91
N TYR A 83 10.61 10.41 15.53
CA TYR A 83 11.32 10.28 16.80
C TYR A 83 10.53 10.93 17.93
N ALA A 84 10.09 12.17 17.74
CA ALA A 84 9.30 12.93 18.70
C ALA A 84 8.16 13.68 18.00
N GLY A 85 7.09 13.94 18.75
CA GLY A 85 6.03 14.87 18.37
C GLY A 85 6.01 16.04 19.35
N ALA A 86 5.76 17.24 18.85
CA ALA A 86 5.52 18.41 19.68
C ALA A 86 4.16 19.02 19.33
N VAL A 87 3.39 19.47 20.32
CA VAL A 87 2.07 20.06 20.10
C VAL A 87 2.06 21.43 20.75
N VAL A 88 1.62 22.46 20.02
CA VAL A 88 1.36 23.77 20.61
C VAL A 88 0.08 23.65 21.43
N ASN A 89 0.18 23.81 22.74
CA ASN A 89 -0.96 23.81 23.62
C ASN A 89 -1.80 25.08 23.40
N THR A 90 -3.08 24.89 23.09
CA THR A 90 -4.07 25.97 22.95
C THR A 90 -5.11 25.94 24.05
N ASP A 91 -5.04 24.97 24.96
CA ASP A 91 -6.01 24.78 26.03
C ASP A 91 -5.48 25.34 27.35
N TYR A 92 -6.36 26.00 28.10
CA TYR A 92 -6.05 26.56 29.42
C TYR A 92 -5.88 25.46 30.48
N ARG A 93 -4.80 25.57 31.24
CA ARG A 93 -4.52 24.79 32.45
C ARG A 93 -4.83 25.63 33.68
N PHE A 94 -5.55 25.04 34.62
CA PHE A 94 -5.97 25.72 35.85
C PHE A 94 -5.09 25.32 37.02
N THR A 95 -4.52 26.31 37.71
CA THR A 95 -3.79 26.12 38.97
C THR A 95 -4.56 26.85 40.07
N THR A 96 -4.96 26.14 41.13
CA THR A 96 -5.73 26.72 42.23
C THR A 96 -4.83 27.30 43.31
N VAL A 97 -5.28 28.36 43.97
CA VAL A 97 -4.67 28.84 45.22
C VAL A 97 -4.74 27.74 46.28
N ASP A 98 -3.73 27.63 47.13
CA ASP A 98 -3.70 26.63 48.19
C ASP A 98 -4.95 26.73 49.08
N GLY A 99 -5.61 25.59 49.31
CA GLY A 99 -6.88 25.51 50.05
C GLY A 99 -8.13 25.87 49.26
N SER A 100 -8.01 26.35 48.02
CA SER A 100 -9.14 26.62 47.11
C SER A 100 -9.40 25.47 46.15
N THR A 101 -10.65 25.30 45.71
CA THR A 101 -11.02 24.31 44.70
C THR A 101 -11.80 24.96 43.56
N LEU A 102 -11.48 24.60 42.33
CA LEU A 102 -12.19 25.06 41.14
C LEU A 102 -12.90 23.88 40.46
N SER A 103 -14.23 23.90 40.46
CA SER A 103 -15.05 22.81 39.91
C SER A 103 -14.90 22.68 38.39
N THR A 104 -15.25 21.50 37.86
CA THR A 104 -15.27 21.27 36.41
C THR A 104 -16.26 22.19 35.68
N MET A 105 -17.37 22.56 36.34
CA MET A 105 -18.37 23.47 35.78
C MET A 105 -17.78 24.86 35.57
N VAL A 106 -17.09 25.40 36.60
CA VAL A 106 -16.46 26.72 36.54
C VAL A 106 -15.41 26.78 35.43
N ARG A 107 -14.58 25.74 35.29
CA ARG A 107 -13.58 25.61 34.21
C ARG A 107 -14.22 25.61 32.82
N ALA A 108 -15.30 24.84 32.65
CA ALA A 108 -16.03 24.76 31.38
C ALA A 108 -16.70 26.10 31.02
N THR A 109 -17.32 26.77 31.99
CA THR A 109 -17.92 28.09 31.80
C THR A 109 -16.85 29.12 31.45
N PHE A 110 -15.71 29.14 32.15
CA PHE A 110 -14.57 30.01 31.82
C PHE A 110 -14.13 29.81 30.36
N ASN A 111 -13.86 28.56 29.95
CA ASN A 111 -13.40 28.26 28.59
C ASN A 111 -14.40 28.69 27.52
N SER A 112 -15.71 28.66 27.82
CA SER A 112 -16.75 29.18 26.91
C SER A 112 -16.81 30.70 26.88
N GLN A 113 -16.52 31.38 27.99
CA GLN A 113 -16.67 32.84 28.10
C GLN A 113 -15.45 33.59 27.57
N VAL A 114 -14.25 33.00 27.67
CA VAL A 114 -13.00 33.61 27.18
C VAL A 114 -12.85 33.45 25.66
N LYS A 115 -13.50 32.45 25.04
CA LYS A 115 -13.49 32.28 23.58
C LYS A 115 -14.19 33.45 22.87
N GLY A 116 -13.41 34.27 22.17
CA GLY A 116 -13.92 35.34 21.30
C GLY A 116 -14.29 36.65 22.00
N LYS A 117 -13.86 36.86 23.26
CA LYS A 117 -14.03 38.12 23.98
C LYS A 117 -12.67 38.78 24.23
N GLU A 118 -12.52 40.04 23.83
CA GLU A 118 -11.29 40.85 24.00
C GLU A 118 -11.29 41.68 25.30
N GLY A 119 -12.21 41.41 26.23
CA GLY A 119 -12.29 42.14 27.50
C GLY A 119 -11.10 41.84 28.42
N SER A 120 -10.59 42.88 29.09
CA SER A 120 -9.58 42.75 30.15
C SER A 120 -10.13 42.07 31.42
N GLU A 121 -11.44 42.03 31.58
CA GLU A 121 -12.11 41.41 32.72
C GLU A 121 -13.45 40.80 32.28
N ILE A 122 -13.66 39.52 32.62
CA ILE A 122 -14.81 38.73 32.18
C ILE A 122 -15.50 38.17 33.43
N ALA A 123 -16.66 38.75 33.78
CA ALA A 123 -17.52 38.23 34.83
C ALA A 123 -18.41 37.10 34.31
N PHE A 124 -18.54 36.02 35.08
CA PHE A 124 -19.42 34.89 34.78
C PHE A 124 -19.93 34.23 36.06
N THR A 125 -21.09 33.58 35.98
CA THR A 125 -21.69 32.88 37.12
C THR A 125 -21.65 31.39 36.86
N ALA A 126 -21.14 30.63 37.83
CA ALA A 126 -21.10 29.17 37.81
C ALA A 126 -21.30 28.66 39.25
N ASP A 127 -21.93 27.50 39.43
CA ASP A 127 -22.19 26.91 40.75
C ASP A 127 -22.85 27.88 41.77
N LYS A 128 -23.71 28.79 41.30
CA LYS A 128 -24.39 29.86 42.08
C LYS A 128 -23.47 30.96 42.64
N ASN A 129 -22.17 30.93 42.34
CA ASN A 129 -21.20 31.96 42.71
C ASN A 129 -20.82 32.81 41.49
N THR A 130 -20.46 34.07 41.74
CA THR A 130 -19.93 34.97 40.73
C THR A 130 -18.42 34.84 40.68
N TYR A 131 -17.87 34.64 39.48
CA TYR A 131 -16.45 34.60 39.22
C TYR A 131 -16.08 35.73 38.27
N THR A 132 -14.86 36.21 38.41
CA THR A 132 -14.30 37.19 37.49
C THR A 132 -12.95 36.69 37.01
N ALA A 133 -12.78 36.60 35.69
CA ALA A 133 -11.51 36.31 35.05
C ALA A 133 -10.87 37.61 34.59
N LYS A 134 -9.81 38.03 35.28
CA LYS A 134 -9.00 39.17 34.88
C LYS A 134 -7.89 38.69 33.96
N LYS A 135 -7.84 39.22 32.74
CA LYS A 135 -6.77 38.97 31.79
C LYS A 135 -5.52 39.70 32.26
N ILE A 136 -4.45 38.96 32.50
CA ILE A 136 -3.13 39.53 32.75
C ILE A 136 -2.40 39.67 31.42
N ASP A 137 -2.49 38.64 30.57
CA ASP A 137 -1.93 38.62 29.21
C ASP A 137 -2.72 37.67 28.28
N ASP A 138 -2.38 37.65 26.99
CA ASP A 138 -2.87 36.69 26.01
C ASP A 138 -2.61 35.24 26.45
N GLY A 139 -3.68 34.53 26.80
CA GLY A 139 -3.58 33.16 27.28
C GLY A 139 -3.30 33.01 28.78
N PHE A 140 -3.25 34.11 29.56
CA PHE A 140 -3.02 34.10 31.00
C PHE A 140 -4.05 34.94 31.77
N TYR A 141 -4.83 34.27 32.64
CA TYR A 141 -5.92 34.87 33.41
C TYR A 141 -5.81 34.52 34.89
N VAL A 142 -6.16 35.48 35.76
CA VAL A 142 -6.41 35.25 37.18
C VAL A 142 -7.91 35.21 37.41
N ILE A 143 -8.38 34.15 38.07
CA ILE A 143 -9.78 33.91 38.40
C ILE A 143 -10.00 34.26 39.86
N THR A 144 -10.88 35.22 40.10
CA THR A 144 -11.40 35.55 41.43
C THR A 144 -12.80 34.98 41.61
N ALA A 145 -13.11 34.55 42.83
CA ALA A 145 -14.44 34.15 43.23
C ALA A 145 -15.01 35.16 44.23
N GLY A 146 -16.26 35.55 44.01
CA GLY A 146 -17.01 36.38 44.93
C GLY A 146 -17.62 35.53 46.03
N GLU A 147 -17.20 35.74 47.27
CA GLU A 147 -17.90 35.23 48.43
C GLU A 147 -18.97 36.24 48.86
N GLU A 148 -20.22 35.81 49.00
CA GLU A 148 -21.32 36.67 49.43
C GLU A 148 -21.16 37.06 50.92
N LEU A 149 -20.99 38.35 51.17
CA LEU A 149 -20.81 38.90 52.51
C LEU A 149 -22.10 39.50 53.06
N GLY A 150 -23.03 39.90 52.18
CA GLY A 150 -24.32 40.46 52.58
C GLY A 150 -25.10 41.12 51.45
N THR A 151 -26.15 41.85 51.81
CA THR A 151 -27.05 42.54 50.88
C THR A 151 -27.09 44.03 51.18
N VAL A 152 -26.93 44.85 50.14
CA VAL A 152 -27.06 46.31 50.17
C VAL A 152 -28.38 46.69 49.52
N THR A 153 -29.28 47.33 50.26
CA THR A 153 -30.62 47.72 49.79
C THR A 153 -30.75 49.24 49.73
N LEU A 154 -31.19 49.75 48.57
CA LEU A 154 -31.36 51.19 48.36
C LEU A 154 -32.82 51.63 48.56
N LEU A 155 -33.10 52.27 49.70
CA LEU A 155 -34.41 52.78 50.11
C LEU A 155 -34.47 54.31 50.00
N GLY A 156 -34.58 54.81 48.77
CA GLY A 156 -34.62 56.26 48.52
C GLY A 156 -33.24 56.91 48.68
N LYS A 157 -33.04 57.70 49.74
CA LYS A 157 -31.74 58.28 50.13
C LYS A 157 -31.01 57.46 51.20
N ILE A 158 -31.65 56.39 51.72
CA ILE A 158 -31.09 55.54 52.78
C ILE A 158 -30.54 54.27 52.13
N VAL A 159 -29.30 53.93 52.46
CA VAL A 159 -28.68 52.65 52.09
C VAL A 159 -28.62 51.78 53.34
N ASP A 160 -29.15 50.57 53.25
CA ASP A 160 -29.13 49.57 54.32
C ASP A 160 -28.22 48.41 53.91
N VAL A 161 -27.23 48.07 54.74
CA VAL A 161 -26.26 46.98 54.49
C VAL A 161 -26.47 45.90 55.53
N LYS A 162 -26.97 44.73 55.10
CA LYS A 162 -27.21 43.58 55.98
C LYS A 162 -26.18 42.48 55.73
N PRO A 163 -25.51 41.94 56.76
CA PRO A 163 -24.63 40.79 56.59
C PRO A 163 -25.40 39.54 56.16
N ALA A 164 -24.72 38.67 55.40
CA ALA A 164 -25.18 37.32 55.12
C ALA A 164 -25.11 36.45 56.40
N GLU A 165 -25.86 35.35 56.43
CA GLU A 165 -25.96 34.49 57.61
C GLU A 165 -24.57 33.96 58.04
N GLY A 166 -24.16 34.29 59.28
CA GLY A 166 -22.85 33.90 59.83
C GLY A 166 -21.66 34.76 59.40
N LYS A 167 -21.87 35.88 58.70
CA LYS A 167 -20.82 36.83 58.30
C LYS A 167 -20.92 38.13 59.09
N GLU A 168 -19.79 38.77 59.36
CA GLU A 168 -19.73 40.12 59.93
C GLU A 168 -19.19 41.09 58.87
N ILE A 169 -19.82 42.26 58.73
CA ILE A 169 -19.37 43.32 57.81
C ILE A 169 -18.86 44.47 58.68
N SER A 170 -17.59 44.85 58.52
CA SER A 170 -16.99 45.99 59.24
C SER A 170 -17.71 47.31 58.92
N ALA A 171 -17.67 48.26 59.86
CA ALA A 171 -18.30 49.57 59.66
C ALA A 171 -17.70 50.32 58.45
N GLU A 172 -16.41 50.13 58.17
CA GLU A 172 -15.70 50.70 57.04
C GLU A 172 -16.18 50.11 55.70
N LEU A 173 -16.39 48.79 55.65
CA LEU A 173 -16.93 48.11 54.48
C LEU A 173 -18.40 48.50 54.21
N GLN A 174 -19.21 48.69 55.26
CA GLN A 174 -20.57 49.21 55.13
C GLN A 174 -20.60 50.63 54.55
N ALA A 175 -19.70 51.50 55.01
CA ALA A 175 -19.59 52.87 54.51
C ALA A 175 -19.11 52.91 53.05
N ALA A 176 -18.10 52.11 52.70
CA ALA A 176 -17.59 51.98 51.34
C ALA A 176 -18.66 51.44 50.37
N ALA A 177 -19.38 50.38 50.76
CA ALA A 177 -20.47 49.81 49.97
C ALA A 177 -21.62 50.82 49.77
N SER A 178 -21.94 51.60 50.81
CA SER A 178 -22.97 52.64 50.75
C SER A 178 -22.60 53.81 49.86
N SER A 179 -21.31 54.19 49.85
CA SER A 179 -20.78 55.21 48.95
C SER A 179 -20.78 54.74 47.49
N ALA A 180 -20.34 53.51 47.25
CA ALA A 180 -20.26 52.91 45.92
C ALA A 180 -21.65 52.81 45.26
N ILE A 181 -22.65 52.26 45.98
CA ILE A 181 -24.01 52.12 45.43
C ILE A 181 -24.68 53.48 45.19
N SER A 182 -24.42 54.47 46.05
CA SER A 182 -24.95 55.84 45.91
C SER A 182 -24.33 56.56 44.72
N SER A 183 -23.07 56.24 44.41
CA SER A 183 -22.31 56.73 43.25
C SER A 183 -22.56 55.90 41.97
N LYS A 184 -23.47 54.92 42.03
CA LYS A 184 -23.78 53.96 40.95
C LYS A 184 -22.57 53.13 40.49
N GLN A 185 -21.59 52.92 41.36
CA GLN A 185 -20.48 52.01 41.12
C GLN A 185 -20.89 50.58 41.49
N THR A 186 -20.55 49.62 40.62
CA THR A 186 -20.84 48.19 40.81
C THR A 186 -19.65 47.40 41.35
N ALA A 187 -18.52 48.06 41.55
CA ALA A 187 -17.33 47.53 42.18
C ALA A 187 -16.58 48.66 42.91
N PHE A 188 -15.90 48.33 44.00
CA PHE A 188 -15.04 49.24 44.75
C PHE A 188 -13.93 48.43 45.45
N GLU A 189 -12.87 49.10 45.86
CA GLU A 189 -11.73 48.47 46.52
C GLU A 189 -11.60 49.04 47.93
N LEU A 190 -11.37 48.17 48.91
CA LEU A 190 -11.13 48.55 50.30
C LEU A 190 -10.03 47.65 50.87
N ASP A 191 -8.99 48.28 51.44
CA ASP A 191 -7.82 47.59 52.01
C ASP A 191 -7.16 46.57 51.06
N GLY A 192 -7.14 46.87 49.76
CA GLY A 192 -6.55 46.00 48.73
C GLY A 192 -7.42 44.80 48.35
N VAL A 193 -8.63 44.69 48.89
CA VAL A 193 -9.62 43.67 48.51
C VAL A 193 -10.67 44.30 47.60
N SER A 194 -10.93 43.67 46.46
CA SER A 194 -11.97 44.11 45.53
C SER A 194 -13.33 43.58 45.98
N TYR A 195 -14.33 44.45 46.02
CA TYR A 195 -15.71 44.12 46.34
C TYR A 195 -16.62 44.45 45.17
N THR A 196 -17.63 43.62 44.95
CA THR A 196 -18.63 43.83 43.88
C THR A 196 -20.03 43.92 44.43
N LEU A 197 -20.86 44.70 43.75
CA LEU A 197 -22.27 44.93 44.01
C LEU A 197 -23.08 44.40 42.84
N THR A 198 -23.48 43.13 42.92
CA THR A 198 -24.26 42.48 41.87
C THR A 198 -25.74 42.66 42.15
N LYS A 199 -26.50 43.17 41.17
CA LYS A 199 -27.94 43.37 41.34
C LYS A 199 -28.62 42.04 41.64
N ASP A 200 -29.43 42.03 42.69
CA ASP A 200 -30.19 40.86 43.12
C ASP A 200 -31.68 41.04 42.75
N ILE A 201 -32.54 41.34 43.72
CA ILE A 201 -33.98 41.55 43.50
C ILE A 201 -34.37 42.99 43.83
N GLY A 202 -35.12 43.64 42.92
CA GLY A 202 -35.62 45.01 43.14
C GLY A 202 -34.51 46.07 43.17
N LYS A 203 -34.36 46.75 44.31
CA LYS A 203 -33.30 47.74 44.59
C LYS A 203 -32.21 47.19 45.53
N SER A 204 -32.12 45.88 45.65
CA SER A 204 -31.11 45.18 46.46
C SER A 204 -29.97 44.66 45.59
N TYR A 205 -28.76 44.69 46.15
CA TYR A 205 -27.52 44.27 45.53
C TYR A 205 -26.78 43.34 46.50
N LYS A 206 -26.24 42.23 45.99
CA LYS A 206 -25.35 41.36 46.74
C LYS A 206 -23.98 42.01 46.83
N LEU A 207 -23.48 42.16 48.06
CA LEU A 207 -22.10 42.53 48.35
C LEU A 207 -21.27 41.27 48.39
N SER A 208 -20.27 41.17 47.51
CA SER A 208 -19.37 40.03 47.47
C SER A 208 -17.92 40.47 47.53
N GLY A 209 -17.14 39.90 48.44
CA GLY A 209 -15.70 40.08 48.51
C GLY A 209 -15.02 39.14 47.52
N MET A 210 -14.16 39.67 46.66
CA MET A 210 -13.45 38.90 45.65
C MET A 210 -12.12 38.42 46.20
N SER A 211 -11.88 37.11 46.10
CA SER A 211 -10.59 36.49 46.42
C SER A 211 -10.08 35.69 45.23
N GLU A 212 -8.76 35.66 45.01
CA GLU A 212 -8.16 34.83 43.98
C GLU A 212 -8.33 33.35 44.33
N VAL A 213 -8.84 32.55 43.40
CA VAL A 213 -9.08 31.12 43.61
C VAL A 213 -8.29 30.24 42.66
N ALA A 214 -7.95 30.76 41.48
CA ALA A 214 -7.15 30.05 40.49
C ALA A 214 -6.52 31.00 39.48
N LEU A 215 -5.55 30.48 38.72
CA LEU A 215 -5.09 31.05 37.46
C LEU A 215 -5.38 30.07 36.33
N ALA A 216 -5.56 30.59 35.13
CA ALA A 216 -5.71 29.83 33.90
C ALA A 216 -4.64 30.28 32.90
N SER A 217 -3.75 29.36 32.52
CA SER A 217 -2.63 29.63 31.60
C SER A 217 -2.56 28.61 30.47
N MET A 218 -2.19 29.03 29.27
CA MET A 218 -1.84 28.13 28.17
C MET A 218 -0.42 27.56 28.29
N LEU A 219 0.43 28.15 29.13
CA LEU A 219 1.79 27.70 29.36
C LEU A 219 1.81 26.44 30.25
N ASN A 220 2.75 25.55 29.94
CA ASN A 220 3.06 24.39 30.74
C ASN A 220 4.35 24.63 31.54
N PHE A 221 4.37 24.17 32.79
CA PHE A 221 5.51 24.23 33.68
C PHE A 221 6.02 22.81 33.92
N ASP A 222 7.13 22.48 33.26
CA ASP A 222 7.81 21.21 33.43
C ASP A 222 8.93 21.37 34.47
N ALA A 223 8.78 20.72 35.62
CA ALA A 223 9.80 20.72 36.67
C ALA A 223 11.06 20.00 36.21
N ALA A 224 12.23 20.59 36.46
CA ALA A 224 13.52 20.00 36.09
C ALA A 224 13.85 18.70 36.85
N GLY A 225 13.25 18.50 38.03
CA GLY A 225 13.45 17.34 38.88
C GLY A 225 12.25 17.02 39.77
N ASN A 226 12.26 15.84 40.40
CA ASN A 226 11.20 15.43 41.33
C ASN A 226 11.07 16.36 42.55
N GLU A 227 12.17 16.97 42.99
CA GLU A 227 12.21 17.91 44.11
C GLU A 227 11.48 19.22 43.83
N TYR A 228 11.53 19.70 42.58
CA TYR A 228 10.88 20.94 42.14
C TYR A 228 9.43 20.75 41.67
N LYS A 229 8.92 19.50 41.62
CA LYS A 229 7.53 19.23 41.17
C LYS A 229 6.47 19.98 41.95
N LYS A 230 6.66 20.13 43.27
CA LYS A 230 5.72 20.86 44.12
C LYS A 230 5.81 22.36 43.87
N THR A 231 7.03 22.89 43.78
CA THR A 231 7.30 24.31 43.50
C THR A 231 6.76 24.74 42.14
N ALA A 232 7.08 24.00 41.07
CA ALA A 232 6.60 24.28 39.72
C ALA A 232 5.07 24.11 39.55
N ALA A 233 4.40 23.47 40.52
CA ALA A 233 2.94 23.32 40.54
C ALA A 233 2.25 24.33 41.46
N SER A 234 2.99 25.11 42.26
CA SER A 234 2.39 26.06 43.21
C SER A 234 1.78 27.26 42.49
N TYR A 235 0.72 27.80 43.07
CA TYR A 235 0.01 28.95 42.51
C TYR A 235 0.90 30.19 42.45
N GLU A 236 1.59 30.49 43.55
CA GLU A 236 2.44 31.68 43.67
C GLU A 236 3.61 31.64 42.67
N PHE A 237 4.26 30.48 42.53
CA PHE A 237 5.36 30.29 41.58
C PHE A 237 4.91 30.55 40.14
N ARG A 238 3.81 29.92 39.70
CA ARG A 238 3.30 30.08 38.33
C ARG A 238 2.84 31.49 38.07
N ARG A 239 2.06 32.07 38.98
CA ARG A 239 1.54 33.43 38.84
C ARG A 239 2.66 34.45 38.70
N ASN A 240 3.65 34.40 39.60
CA ASN A 240 4.73 35.38 39.63
C ASN A 240 5.70 35.16 38.46
N CYS A 241 5.96 33.91 38.09
CA CYS A 241 6.77 33.58 36.91
C CYS A 241 6.15 34.13 35.61
N GLU A 242 4.88 33.84 35.32
CA GLU A 242 4.23 34.32 34.08
C GLU A 242 4.09 35.86 34.07
N THR A 243 3.82 36.46 35.23
CA THR A 243 3.76 37.92 35.37
C THR A 243 5.11 38.56 35.07
N ALA A 244 6.20 37.99 35.61
CA ALA A 244 7.57 38.45 35.34
C ALA A 244 7.99 38.22 33.88
N MET A 245 7.60 37.08 33.28
CA MET A 245 7.83 36.80 31.86
C MET A 245 7.20 37.88 30.99
N HIS A 246 5.94 38.22 31.24
CA HIS A 246 5.23 39.26 30.49
C HIS A 246 5.80 40.66 30.74
N ALA A 247 6.21 40.97 31.98
CA ALA A 247 6.85 42.24 32.32
C ALA A 247 8.28 42.38 31.75
N GLY A 248 8.86 41.30 31.20
CA GLY A 248 10.24 41.28 30.74
C GLY A 248 11.27 41.34 31.87
N GLU A 249 10.88 40.91 33.07
CA GLU A 249 11.76 40.86 34.25
C GLU A 249 12.68 39.64 34.18
N THR A 250 13.88 39.77 34.74
CA THR A 250 14.90 38.69 34.74
C THR A 250 14.89 37.84 36.01
N SER A 251 13.97 38.10 36.93
CA SER A 251 13.87 37.41 38.20
C SER A 251 12.48 37.62 38.82
N PHE A 252 12.04 36.68 39.63
CA PHE A 252 10.81 36.80 40.42
C PHE A 252 10.96 36.13 41.78
N THR A 253 10.13 36.51 42.74
CA THR A 253 10.09 35.87 44.07
C THR A 253 8.83 35.02 44.19
N ALA A 254 8.97 33.80 44.70
CA ALA A 254 7.84 32.95 45.08
C ALA A 254 8.19 32.13 46.33
N ASP A 255 7.24 32.02 47.26
CA ASP A 255 7.40 31.29 48.52
C ASP A 255 8.61 31.79 49.34
N GLY A 256 8.95 33.08 49.22
CA GLY A 256 10.09 33.72 49.88
C GLY A 256 11.47 33.41 49.26
N VAL A 257 11.51 32.76 48.09
CA VAL A 257 12.74 32.44 47.36
C VAL A 257 12.79 33.23 46.06
N GLU A 258 13.96 33.79 45.73
CA GLU A 258 14.22 34.49 44.48
C GLU A 258 14.69 33.50 43.40
N TYR A 259 14.08 33.57 42.22
CA TYR A 259 14.40 32.77 41.05
C TYR A 259 14.85 33.66 39.90
N ALA A 260 15.87 33.22 39.16
CA ALA A 260 16.29 33.85 37.93
C ALA A 260 15.41 33.36 36.76
N LEU A 261 15.04 34.28 35.88
CA LEU A 261 14.18 34.05 34.72
C LEU A 261 14.94 34.39 33.44
N GLU A 262 15.11 33.38 32.59
CA GLU A 262 15.73 33.50 31.27
C GLU A 262 14.64 33.37 30.21
N ILE A 263 14.19 34.50 29.68
CA ILE A 263 13.12 34.57 28.66
C ILE A 263 13.72 34.33 27.28
N VAL A 264 13.23 33.30 26.60
CA VAL A 264 13.65 32.94 25.23
C VAL A 264 12.67 33.48 24.19
N SER A 265 11.37 33.42 24.48
CA SER A 265 10.29 33.93 23.64
C SER A 265 9.11 34.38 24.51
N GLU A 266 8.06 34.96 23.91
CA GLU A 266 6.81 35.31 24.62
C GLU A 266 6.15 34.10 25.30
N THR A 267 6.40 32.88 24.81
CA THR A 267 5.80 31.65 25.34
C THR A 267 6.81 30.66 25.90
N ASP A 268 8.10 31.01 25.97
CA ASP A 268 9.18 30.11 26.41
C ASP A 268 10.16 30.80 27.36
N ALA A 269 10.39 30.19 28.52
CA ALA A 269 11.41 30.65 29.48
C ALA A 269 11.99 29.49 30.31
N ALA A 270 13.21 29.69 30.81
CA ALA A 270 13.85 28.83 31.80
C ALA A 270 13.92 29.53 33.16
N VAL A 271 13.61 28.79 34.24
CA VAL A 271 13.66 29.29 35.61
C VAL A 271 14.77 28.58 36.37
N ARG A 272 15.67 29.35 37.00
CA ARG A 272 16.80 28.84 37.79
C ARG A 272 16.76 29.34 39.23
N ASN A 273 17.28 28.55 40.15
CA ASN A 273 17.47 28.97 41.54
C ASN A 273 18.73 29.84 41.70
N ALA A 274 18.96 30.36 42.91
CA ALA A 274 20.15 31.17 43.22
C ALA A 274 21.49 30.44 43.07
N ALA A 275 21.49 29.10 43.06
CA ALA A 275 22.69 28.29 42.80
C ALA A 275 22.93 28.05 41.28
N GLY A 276 22.04 28.55 40.42
CA GLY A 276 22.10 28.36 38.97
C GLY A 276 21.55 27.02 38.49
N GLU A 277 20.87 26.26 39.35
CA GLU A 277 20.25 24.98 38.97
C GLU A 277 18.88 25.23 38.33
N ASP A 278 18.54 24.46 37.30
CA ASP A 278 17.24 24.53 36.63
C ASP A 278 16.13 24.05 37.59
N VAL A 279 15.08 24.86 37.72
CA VAL A 279 13.93 24.61 38.60
C VAL A 279 12.73 24.17 37.77
N ALA A 280 12.39 24.94 36.74
CA ALA A 280 11.28 24.66 35.85
C ALA A 280 11.54 25.26 34.46
N LYS A 281 11.00 24.58 33.44
CA LYS A 281 10.91 25.11 32.08
C LYS A 281 9.46 25.46 31.78
N VAL A 282 9.24 26.65 31.22
CA VAL A 282 7.93 27.19 30.87
C VAL A 282 7.83 27.21 29.36
N SER A 283 6.82 26.54 28.80
CA SER A 283 6.55 26.52 27.36
C SER A 283 5.10 26.22 27.04
N ASN A 284 4.54 26.79 25.97
CA ASN A 284 3.27 26.32 25.41
C ASN A 284 3.45 25.05 24.53
N ILE A 285 4.67 24.59 24.28
CA ILE A 285 4.94 23.41 23.45
C ILE A 285 5.07 22.17 24.34
N ILE A 286 4.26 21.15 24.05
CA ILE A 286 4.31 19.85 24.73
C ILE A 286 5.05 18.86 23.84
N VAL A 287 6.20 18.36 24.29
CA VAL A 287 7.02 17.38 23.56
C VAL A 287 6.82 15.97 24.11
N ASN A 288 6.43 15.04 23.24
CA ASN A 288 6.23 13.62 23.54
C ASN A 288 7.03 12.71 22.59
N PRO A 289 7.55 11.55 23.06
CA PRO A 289 8.14 10.54 22.20
C PRO A 289 7.09 9.89 21.29
N VAL A 290 7.46 9.54 20.06
CA VAL A 290 6.56 8.80 19.14
C VAL A 290 6.59 7.29 19.41
N THR A 291 7.73 6.76 19.84
CA THR A 291 7.89 5.31 20.10
C THR A 291 7.71 5.01 21.58
N ASN A 292 6.82 4.05 21.89
CA ASN A 292 6.63 3.55 23.26
C ASN A 292 7.94 3.00 23.84
N GLY A 293 8.31 3.47 25.04
CA GLY A 293 9.54 3.05 25.74
C GLY A 293 10.76 3.97 25.53
N VAL A 294 10.67 4.96 24.63
CA VAL A 294 11.70 6.01 24.49
C VAL A 294 11.39 7.14 25.47
N VAL A 295 12.32 7.46 26.36
CA VAL A 295 12.25 8.65 27.21
C VAL A 295 13.08 9.75 26.56
N LEU A 296 12.45 10.88 26.26
CA LEU A 296 13.16 12.04 25.72
C LEU A 296 13.91 12.76 26.87
N PRO A 297 15.25 12.91 26.77
CA PRO A 297 16.03 13.69 27.71
C PRO A 297 15.55 15.15 27.81
N ALA A 298 15.77 15.81 28.95
CA ALA A 298 15.30 17.17 29.20
C ALA A 298 15.97 18.21 28.28
N ASP A 299 17.28 18.08 28.10
CA ASP A 299 18.13 18.80 27.16
C ASP A 299 17.68 18.62 25.70
N TYR A 300 17.23 17.42 25.31
CA TYR A 300 16.65 17.20 23.98
C TYR A 300 15.36 17.99 23.78
N LYS A 301 14.44 17.95 24.76
CA LYS A 301 13.19 18.70 24.69
C LYS A 301 13.46 20.20 24.60
N GLU A 302 14.46 20.67 25.34
CA GLU A 302 14.92 22.05 25.30
C GLU A 302 15.40 22.46 23.92
N ALA A 303 16.38 21.74 23.35
CA ALA A 303 16.90 22.05 22.02
C ALA A 303 15.79 22.06 20.94
N LEU A 304 14.79 21.18 21.08
CA LEU A 304 13.64 21.12 20.20
C LEU A 304 12.69 22.32 20.36
N VAL A 305 12.31 22.67 21.60
CA VAL A 305 11.44 23.82 21.87
C VAL A 305 12.10 25.09 21.37
N ASP A 306 13.38 25.30 21.66
CA ASP A 306 14.14 26.45 21.21
C ASP A 306 14.23 26.51 19.68
N ALA A 307 14.39 25.36 19.01
CA ALA A 307 14.39 25.28 17.56
C ALA A 307 13.03 25.64 16.95
N ILE A 308 11.92 25.19 17.56
CA ILE A 308 10.56 25.53 17.13
C ILE A 308 10.29 27.03 17.35
N ALA A 309 10.64 27.57 18.51
CA ALA A 309 10.48 28.99 18.85
C ALA A 309 11.22 29.89 17.84
N ASN A 310 12.44 29.49 17.46
CA ASN A 310 13.25 30.19 16.45
C ASN A 310 12.88 29.84 14.99
N LYS A 311 11.77 29.13 14.74
CA LYS A 311 11.28 28.73 13.41
C LYS A 311 12.32 27.96 12.57
N LYS A 312 13.20 27.19 13.21
CA LYS A 312 14.18 26.35 12.53
C LYS A 312 13.51 25.11 11.94
N THR A 313 13.96 24.68 10.76
CA THR A 313 13.49 23.44 10.11
C THR A 313 14.28 22.19 10.54
N SER A 314 15.38 22.37 11.27
CA SER A 314 16.17 21.30 11.85
C SER A 314 17.00 21.79 13.03
N PHE A 315 17.42 20.87 13.90
CA PHE A 315 18.38 21.10 14.96
C PHE A 315 19.33 19.90 15.10
N GLU A 316 20.49 20.14 15.71
CA GLU A 316 21.47 19.11 16.02
C GLU A 316 21.45 18.85 17.52
N TYR A 317 21.49 17.57 17.90
CA TYR A 317 21.50 17.14 19.29
C TYR A 317 22.62 16.13 19.49
N VAL A 318 23.39 16.29 20.56
CA VAL A 318 24.44 15.33 20.92
C VAL A 318 23.81 14.32 21.86
N ASN A 319 23.71 13.07 21.41
CA ASN A 319 23.12 12.00 22.21
C ASN A 319 24.03 11.60 23.38
N ALA A 320 23.54 10.75 24.28
CA ALA A 320 24.30 10.27 25.44
C ALA A 320 25.59 9.50 25.07
N ALA A 321 25.74 9.04 23.82
CA ALA A 321 26.95 8.41 23.30
C ALA A 321 27.97 9.42 22.75
N GLY A 322 27.66 10.72 22.77
CA GLY A 322 28.52 11.78 22.23
C GLY A 322 28.41 11.96 20.72
N GLU A 323 27.44 11.34 20.06
CA GLU A 323 27.23 11.45 18.61
C GLU A 323 26.25 12.58 18.30
N THR A 324 26.60 13.44 17.34
CA THR A 324 25.72 14.52 16.87
C THR A 324 24.69 13.97 15.89
N GLU A 325 23.43 13.95 16.30
CA GLU A 325 22.28 13.58 15.48
C GLU A 325 21.58 14.83 14.92
N LYS A 326 21.27 14.82 13.62
CA LYS A 326 20.47 15.88 13.00
C LYS A 326 18.99 15.49 12.97
N HIS A 327 18.17 16.32 13.57
CA HIS A 327 16.72 16.15 13.64
C HIS A 327 16.02 17.17 12.74
N THR A 328 15.09 16.70 11.90
CA THR A 328 14.30 17.56 10.99
C THR A 328 12.90 17.77 11.56
N ILE A 329 12.45 19.02 11.57
CA ILE A 329 11.15 19.43 12.12
C ILE A 329 10.19 19.69 10.96
N THR A 330 9.03 19.03 10.97
CA THR A 330 7.93 19.29 10.02
C THR A 330 6.68 19.70 10.76
N MET A 331 6.10 20.85 10.39
CA MET A 331 4.84 21.33 10.95
C MET A 331 3.65 20.81 10.14
N ARG A 332 2.62 20.29 10.83
CA ARG A 332 1.31 19.92 10.28
C ARG A 332 0.22 20.52 11.16
N ALA A 333 -0.32 21.68 10.74
CA ALA A 333 -1.23 22.49 11.54
C ALA A 333 -0.63 22.85 12.91
N ASN A 334 -1.18 22.37 14.02
CA ASN A 334 -0.71 22.69 15.37
C ASN A 334 0.26 21.64 15.97
N ASN A 335 0.65 20.65 15.16
CA ASN A 335 1.53 19.55 15.55
C ASN A 335 2.84 19.62 14.77
N TYR A 336 3.95 19.45 15.46
CA TYR A 336 5.28 19.26 14.91
C TYR A 336 5.65 17.78 14.98
N VAL A 337 6.15 17.23 13.88
CA VAL A 337 6.69 15.88 13.81
C VAL A 337 8.18 15.99 13.56
N ILE A 338 8.97 15.32 14.41
CA ILE A 338 10.41 15.36 14.39
C ILE A 338 10.92 14.04 13.83
N TYR A 339 11.71 14.12 12.76
CA TYR A 339 12.31 12.98 12.11
C TYR A 339 13.79 12.91 12.44
N THR A 340 14.29 11.70 12.69
CA THR A 340 15.72 11.41 12.72
C THR A 340 16.06 10.31 11.70
N MET A 341 17.26 10.35 11.15
CA MET A 341 17.74 9.27 10.28
C MET A 341 18.19 8.10 11.15
N GLN A 342 17.47 6.99 11.08
CA GLN A 342 17.89 5.75 11.73
C GLN A 342 18.20 4.69 10.68
N GLN A 343 19.20 3.87 10.95
CA GLN A 343 19.42 2.65 10.19
C GLN A 343 18.23 1.72 10.43
N THR A 344 17.57 1.33 9.35
CA THR A 344 16.44 0.39 9.40
C THR A 344 16.61 -0.67 8.33
N TYR A 345 16.00 -1.83 8.57
CA TYR A 345 15.88 -2.87 7.57
C TYR A 345 14.80 -2.46 6.57
N LEU A 346 15.20 -2.08 5.37
CA LEU A 346 14.31 -1.83 4.24
C LEU A 346 14.31 -3.05 3.34
N ILE A 347 13.18 -3.29 2.67
CA ILE A 347 13.14 -4.25 1.57
C ILE A 347 14.06 -3.71 0.46
N ASP A 348 14.96 -4.56 -0.05
CA ASP A 348 15.88 -4.17 -1.12
C ASP A 348 15.15 -4.16 -2.47
N MET A 349 14.34 -3.13 -2.70
CA MET A 349 13.57 -2.95 -3.93
C MET A 349 14.42 -2.33 -5.03
N TYR A 350 14.25 -2.80 -6.28
CA TYR A 350 14.92 -2.25 -7.47
C TYR A 350 16.46 -2.20 -7.37
N SER A 351 17.05 -3.17 -6.68
CA SER A 351 18.49 -3.30 -6.56
C SER A 351 19.11 -3.52 -7.94
N LYS A 352 20.27 -2.93 -8.18
CA LYS A 352 21.01 -3.12 -9.44
C LYS A 352 21.58 -4.55 -9.53
N PRO A 353 21.90 -5.04 -10.74
CA PRO A 353 22.64 -6.28 -10.92
C PRO A 353 23.87 -6.37 -10.02
N SER A 354 23.97 -7.45 -9.26
CA SER A 354 25.07 -7.74 -8.34
C SER A 354 25.46 -9.23 -8.42
N ALA A 355 26.57 -9.62 -7.79
CA ALA A 355 26.97 -11.03 -7.75
C ALA A 355 25.96 -11.92 -7.00
N ALA A 356 25.26 -11.36 -6.00
CA ALA A 356 24.21 -12.05 -5.27
C ALA A 356 22.89 -12.10 -6.05
N HIS A 357 22.59 -11.03 -6.79
CA HIS A 357 21.38 -10.88 -7.61
C HIS A 357 21.76 -10.50 -9.05
N PRO A 358 22.02 -11.47 -9.95
CA PRO A 358 22.58 -11.19 -11.28
C PRO A 358 21.76 -10.25 -12.16
N LEU A 359 20.44 -10.18 -11.94
CA LEU A 359 19.53 -9.25 -12.63
C LEU A 359 18.91 -8.20 -11.68
N GLY A 360 19.42 -8.12 -10.45
CA GLY A 360 18.88 -7.26 -9.41
C GLY A 360 17.61 -7.83 -8.76
N THR A 361 16.92 -6.96 -8.02
CA THR A 361 15.66 -7.28 -7.34
C THR A 361 14.48 -6.53 -7.95
N ASP A 362 13.29 -7.09 -7.78
CA ASP A 362 12.04 -6.49 -8.26
C ASP A 362 11.45 -5.46 -7.28
N ASP A 363 10.21 -5.03 -7.56
CA ASP A 363 9.44 -4.08 -6.77
C ASP A 363 9.03 -4.60 -5.39
N HIS A 364 9.14 -5.90 -5.16
CA HIS A 364 8.86 -6.56 -3.88
C HIS A 364 10.15 -7.02 -3.18
N GLY A 365 11.33 -6.68 -3.73
CA GLY A 365 12.62 -7.08 -3.20
C GLY A 365 12.95 -8.56 -3.41
N MET A 366 12.36 -9.20 -4.43
CA MET A 366 12.67 -10.58 -4.81
C MET A 366 13.67 -10.64 -5.97
N ASP A 367 14.43 -11.73 -6.06
CA ASP A 367 15.45 -11.90 -7.11
C ASP A 367 14.81 -12.07 -8.51
N VAL A 368 15.17 -11.17 -9.44
CA VAL A 368 14.58 -11.11 -10.79
C VAL A 368 14.91 -12.36 -11.60
N LEU A 369 16.14 -12.87 -11.55
CA LEU A 369 16.56 -14.03 -12.33
C LEU A 369 15.77 -15.27 -11.93
N THR A 370 15.61 -15.48 -10.63
CA THR A 370 14.79 -16.56 -10.06
C THR A 370 13.34 -16.42 -10.52
N ARG A 371 12.78 -15.20 -10.46
CA ARG A 371 11.42 -14.95 -10.94
C ARG A 371 11.25 -15.19 -12.43
N LEU A 372 12.24 -14.91 -13.27
CA LEU A 372 12.20 -15.24 -14.70
C LEU A 372 12.13 -16.75 -14.95
N MET A 373 12.87 -17.55 -14.18
CA MET A 373 12.86 -19.01 -14.28
C MET A 373 11.50 -19.59 -13.84
N TYR A 374 11.02 -19.21 -12.65
CA TYR A 374 9.71 -19.64 -12.15
C TYR A 374 8.56 -19.12 -13.02
N GLY A 375 8.67 -17.87 -13.51
CA GLY A 375 7.69 -17.25 -14.39
C GLY A 375 7.55 -17.95 -15.74
N GLY A 376 8.66 -18.46 -16.27
CA GLY A 376 8.63 -19.26 -17.50
C GLY A 376 7.85 -20.57 -17.34
N ARG A 377 7.85 -21.19 -16.15
CA ARG A 377 7.05 -22.40 -15.88
C ARG A 377 5.57 -22.09 -16.04
N ILE A 378 5.12 -20.97 -15.47
CA ILE A 378 3.72 -20.58 -15.51
C ILE A 378 3.32 -20.15 -16.93
N SER A 379 4.09 -19.28 -17.60
CA SER A 379 3.76 -18.83 -18.96
C SER A 379 3.72 -19.99 -19.97
N LEU A 380 4.66 -20.95 -19.88
CA LEU A 380 4.62 -22.15 -20.73
C LEU A 380 3.43 -23.06 -20.39
N MET A 381 3.15 -23.27 -19.10
CA MET A 381 2.03 -24.08 -18.63
C MET A 381 0.68 -23.54 -19.12
N VAL A 382 0.48 -22.22 -19.03
CA VAL A 382 -0.72 -21.55 -19.57
C VAL A 382 -0.86 -21.81 -21.06
N GLY A 383 0.22 -21.60 -21.83
CA GLY A 383 0.26 -21.88 -23.27
C GLY A 383 -0.24 -23.30 -23.59
N PHE A 384 0.37 -24.32 -23.00
CA PHE A 384 0.04 -25.71 -23.27
C PHE A 384 -1.37 -26.10 -22.83
N ILE A 385 -1.79 -25.73 -21.62
CA ILE A 385 -3.10 -26.13 -21.09
C ILE A 385 -4.23 -25.48 -21.89
N VAL A 386 -4.14 -24.19 -22.18
CA VAL A 386 -5.15 -23.48 -22.98
C VAL A 386 -5.25 -24.09 -24.37
N MET A 387 -4.11 -24.34 -25.03
CA MET A 387 -4.10 -24.94 -26.37
C MET A 387 -4.73 -26.35 -26.39
N ILE A 388 -4.50 -27.15 -25.35
CA ILE A 388 -5.13 -28.47 -25.20
C ILE A 388 -6.65 -28.33 -25.06
N LEU A 389 -7.12 -27.40 -24.22
CA LEU A 389 -8.55 -27.14 -24.02
C LEU A 389 -9.21 -26.69 -25.34
N GLU A 390 -8.59 -25.74 -26.05
CA GLU A 390 -9.08 -25.26 -27.34
C GLU A 390 -9.21 -26.39 -28.37
N ASN A 391 -8.19 -27.26 -28.44
CA ASN A 391 -8.20 -28.40 -29.35
C ASN A 391 -9.25 -29.44 -28.97
N ILE A 392 -9.41 -29.78 -27.68
CA ILE A 392 -10.42 -30.75 -27.25
C ILE A 392 -11.82 -30.28 -27.65
N ILE A 393 -12.18 -29.04 -27.29
CA ILE A 393 -13.52 -28.50 -27.58
C ILE A 393 -13.69 -28.34 -29.11
N GLY A 394 -12.67 -27.79 -29.78
CA GLY A 394 -12.69 -27.57 -31.23
C GLY A 394 -12.81 -28.86 -32.04
N ILE A 395 -12.06 -29.90 -31.68
CA ILE A 395 -12.11 -31.21 -32.35
C ILE A 395 -13.48 -31.87 -32.15
N ILE A 396 -14.07 -31.78 -30.95
CA ILE A 396 -15.38 -32.36 -30.69
C ILE A 396 -16.46 -31.63 -31.50
N VAL A 397 -16.54 -30.30 -31.39
CA VAL A 397 -17.58 -29.52 -32.06
C VAL A 397 -17.41 -29.55 -33.58
N GLY A 398 -16.20 -29.27 -34.08
CA GLY A 398 -15.90 -29.33 -35.51
C GLY A 398 -16.03 -30.74 -36.08
N GLY A 399 -15.67 -31.75 -35.30
CA GLY A 399 -15.83 -33.18 -35.59
C GLY A 399 -17.26 -33.57 -35.89
N VAL A 400 -18.14 -33.26 -34.95
CA VAL A 400 -19.58 -33.55 -35.05
C VAL A 400 -20.20 -32.72 -36.17
N SER A 401 -19.90 -31.42 -36.24
CA SER A 401 -20.43 -30.49 -37.25
C SER A 401 -20.08 -30.93 -38.67
N GLY A 402 -18.80 -31.19 -38.95
CA GLY A 402 -18.33 -31.60 -40.28
C GLY A 402 -18.83 -33.00 -40.68
N TYR A 403 -18.98 -33.92 -39.73
CA TYR A 403 -19.44 -35.27 -40.03
C TYR A 403 -20.93 -35.33 -40.38
N PHE A 404 -21.80 -34.74 -39.58
CA PHE A 404 -23.25 -34.83 -39.81
C PHE A 404 -23.73 -33.90 -40.92
N GLY A 405 -23.09 -32.75 -41.13
CA GLY A 405 -23.53 -31.80 -42.16
C GLY A 405 -24.94 -31.24 -41.92
N GLY A 406 -25.50 -30.61 -42.95
CA GLY A 406 -26.90 -30.18 -42.97
C GLY A 406 -27.30 -29.28 -41.80
N TRP A 407 -28.39 -29.64 -41.12
CA TRP A 407 -28.94 -28.83 -40.02
C TRP A 407 -28.08 -28.86 -38.76
N VAL A 408 -27.43 -30.00 -38.45
CA VAL A 408 -26.53 -30.13 -37.27
C VAL A 408 -25.34 -29.19 -37.44
N ASP A 409 -24.75 -29.22 -38.63
CA ASP A 409 -23.64 -28.34 -38.98
C ASP A 409 -24.04 -26.87 -38.91
N THR A 410 -25.22 -26.54 -39.46
CA THR A 410 -25.77 -25.18 -39.41
C THR A 410 -25.95 -24.73 -37.96
N LEU A 411 -26.59 -25.53 -37.10
CA LEU A 411 -26.85 -25.18 -35.70
C LEU A 411 -25.55 -24.96 -34.92
N LEU A 412 -24.60 -25.89 -35.01
CA LEU A 412 -23.32 -25.80 -34.30
C LEU A 412 -22.49 -24.62 -34.80
N MET A 413 -22.47 -24.35 -36.11
CA MET A 413 -21.72 -23.23 -36.67
C MET A 413 -22.38 -21.88 -36.38
N ARG A 414 -23.72 -21.82 -36.33
CA ARG A 414 -24.42 -20.62 -35.81
C ARG A 414 -24.08 -20.36 -34.35
N PHE A 415 -23.99 -21.39 -33.52
CA PHE A 415 -23.53 -21.24 -32.14
C PHE A 415 -22.08 -20.73 -32.07
N VAL A 416 -21.18 -21.29 -32.89
CA VAL A 416 -19.79 -20.82 -33.02
C VAL A 416 -19.73 -19.36 -33.48
N ASP A 417 -20.55 -18.96 -34.44
CA ASP A 417 -20.60 -17.58 -34.96
C ASP A 417 -21.14 -16.60 -33.91
N LEU A 418 -22.16 -17.00 -33.14
CA LEU A 418 -22.66 -16.24 -32.00
C LEU A 418 -21.55 -16.06 -30.95
N PHE A 419 -20.81 -17.12 -30.66
CA PHE A 419 -19.72 -17.07 -29.70
C PHE A 419 -18.55 -16.19 -30.18
N ASN A 420 -18.18 -16.24 -31.47
CA ASN A 420 -17.19 -15.36 -32.08
C ASN A 420 -17.61 -13.88 -32.11
N SER A 421 -18.91 -13.59 -31.97
CA SER A 421 -19.39 -12.21 -31.87
C SER A 421 -19.01 -11.57 -30.52
N ILE A 422 -18.57 -12.37 -29.54
CA ILE A 422 -18.06 -11.88 -28.25
C ILE A 422 -16.60 -11.44 -28.42
N PRO A 423 -16.24 -10.17 -28.15
CA PRO A 423 -14.86 -9.70 -28.25
C PRO A 423 -13.93 -10.38 -27.24
N TYR A 424 -12.88 -11.05 -27.72
CA TYR A 424 -11.94 -11.82 -26.89
C TYR A 424 -11.29 -10.97 -25.78
N TYR A 425 -10.54 -9.91 -26.14
CA TYR A 425 -9.81 -9.11 -25.16
C TYR A 425 -10.72 -8.37 -24.16
N PRO A 426 -11.82 -7.71 -24.59
CA PRO A 426 -12.77 -7.12 -23.64
C PRO A 426 -13.33 -8.15 -22.66
N MET A 427 -13.69 -9.36 -23.11
CA MET A 427 -14.18 -10.41 -22.22
C MET A 427 -13.12 -10.85 -21.20
N MET A 428 -11.86 -11.01 -21.64
CA MET A 428 -10.75 -11.36 -20.76
C MET A 428 -10.44 -10.27 -19.73
N ILE A 429 -10.52 -9.00 -20.13
CA ILE A 429 -10.35 -7.84 -19.24
C ILE A 429 -11.45 -7.81 -18.17
N ILE A 430 -12.71 -8.01 -18.58
CA ILE A 430 -13.85 -8.08 -17.66
C ILE A 430 -13.66 -9.24 -16.68
N ALA A 431 -13.29 -10.43 -17.16
CA ALA A 431 -13.03 -11.58 -16.30
C ALA A 431 -11.90 -11.30 -15.29
N GLY A 432 -10.80 -10.70 -15.74
CA GLY A 432 -9.69 -10.26 -14.89
C GLY A 432 -10.14 -9.30 -13.80
N ALA A 433 -10.89 -8.27 -14.16
CA ALA A 433 -11.40 -7.25 -13.24
C ALA A 433 -12.39 -7.82 -12.21
N ILE A 434 -13.25 -8.76 -12.63
CA ILE A 434 -14.17 -9.45 -11.72
C ILE A 434 -13.39 -10.26 -10.69
N MET A 435 -12.37 -11.02 -11.11
CA MET A 435 -11.54 -11.80 -10.18
C MET A 435 -10.72 -10.91 -9.24
N ASP A 436 -10.30 -9.72 -9.69
CA ASP A 436 -9.67 -8.71 -8.83
C ASP A 436 -10.65 -8.19 -7.77
N SER A 437 -11.88 -7.86 -8.16
CA SER A 437 -12.92 -7.36 -7.24
C SER A 437 -13.29 -8.38 -6.16
N PHE A 438 -13.30 -9.67 -6.50
CA PHE A 438 -13.57 -10.75 -5.55
C PHE A 438 -12.35 -11.24 -4.77
N GLU A 439 -11.19 -10.59 -4.91
CA GLU A 439 -9.94 -10.96 -4.26
C GLU A 439 -9.60 -12.46 -4.41
N VAL A 440 -9.83 -12.99 -5.61
CA VAL A 440 -9.67 -14.43 -5.89
C VAL A 440 -8.23 -14.85 -5.63
N ASN A 441 -8.05 -15.95 -4.88
CA ASN A 441 -6.74 -16.52 -4.58
C ASN A 441 -5.89 -16.67 -5.86
N PRO A 442 -4.59 -16.29 -5.86
CA PRO A 442 -3.74 -16.30 -7.05
C PRO A 442 -3.67 -17.63 -7.80
N TYR A 443 -3.69 -18.77 -7.09
CA TYR A 443 -3.67 -20.09 -7.71
C TYR A 443 -5.00 -20.40 -8.40
N LEU A 444 -6.12 -20.09 -7.75
CA LEU A 444 -7.44 -20.27 -8.33
C LEU A 444 -7.65 -19.38 -9.56
N ARG A 445 -7.16 -18.14 -9.49
CA ARG A 445 -7.16 -17.19 -10.61
C ARG A 445 -6.42 -17.74 -11.83
N LEU A 446 -5.25 -18.35 -11.64
CA LEU A 446 -4.49 -19.00 -12.71
C LEU A 446 -5.33 -20.08 -13.43
N TYR A 447 -5.96 -20.98 -12.66
CA TYR A 447 -6.81 -22.04 -13.24
C TYR A 447 -8.04 -21.47 -13.96
N MET A 448 -8.69 -20.46 -13.37
CA MET A 448 -9.83 -19.78 -14.00
C MET A 448 -9.43 -19.09 -15.31
N MET A 449 -8.29 -18.39 -15.33
CA MET A 449 -7.79 -17.77 -16.57
C MET A 449 -7.52 -18.80 -17.66
N MET A 450 -6.85 -19.91 -17.35
CA MET A 450 -6.62 -20.97 -18.34
C MET A 450 -7.93 -21.55 -18.88
N ALA A 451 -8.92 -21.77 -18.00
CA ALA A 451 -10.22 -22.26 -18.40
C ALA A 451 -10.97 -21.27 -19.30
N ILE A 452 -11.02 -19.99 -18.93
CA ILE A 452 -11.71 -18.94 -19.69
C ILE A 452 -11.03 -18.73 -21.03
N MET A 453 -9.69 -18.64 -21.08
CA MET A 453 -8.94 -18.52 -22.34
C MET A 453 -9.24 -19.69 -23.28
N GLY A 454 -9.25 -20.92 -22.77
CA GLY A 454 -9.54 -22.11 -23.57
C GLY A 454 -10.97 -22.17 -24.09
N ILE A 455 -11.93 -21.78 -23.24
CA ILE A 455 -13.36 -21.64 -23.63
C ILE A 455 -13.55 -20.49 -24.62
N MET A 456 -12.70 -19.47 -24.60
CA MET A 456 -12.79 -18.37 -25.54
C MET A 456 -12.17 -18.67 -26.92
N GLY A 457 -11.12 -19.50 -27.00
CA GLY A 457 -10.33 -19.69 -28.23
C GLY A 457 -10.69 -20.88 -29.12
N TRP A 458 -11.49 -21.85 -28.65
CA TRP A 458 -11.75 -23.12 -29.37
C TRP A 458 -12.46 -22.97 -30.73
N THR A 459 -13.17 -21.86 -30.96
CA THR A 459 -14.00 -21.64 -32.16
C THR A 459 -13.20 -21.60 -33.45
N GLY A 460 -11.96 -21.13 -33.40
CA GLY A 460 -11.03 -21.17 -34.54
C GLY A 460 -10.72 -22.60 -34.94
N VAL A 461 -10.35 -23.43 -33.96
CA VAL A 461 -10.05 -24.85 -34.16
C VAL A 461 -11.28 -25.59 -34.68
N ALA A 462 -12.47 -25.35 -34.13
CA ALA A 462 -13.72 -25.98 -34.59
C ALA A 462 -14.00 -25.75 -36.08
N ARG A 463 -13.79 -24.53 -36.57
CA ARG A 463 -14.00 -24.20 -37.99
C ARG A 463 -13.00 -24.91 -38.90
N VAL A 464 -11.73 -24.96 -38.50
CA VAL A 464 -10.69 -25.68 -39.26
C VAL A 464 -10.99 -27.17 -39.32
N VAL A 465 -11.29 -27.79 -38.16
CA VAL A 465 -11.63 -29.21 -38.07
C VAL A 465 -12.86 -29.53 -38.91
N ARG A 466 -13.93 -28.73 -38.81
CA ARG A 466 -15.14 -28.90 -39.63
C ARG A 466 -14.82 -28.94 -41.12
N GLY A 467 -14.06 -27.96 -41.62
CA GLY A 467 -13.74 -27.86 -43.04
C GLY A 467 -12.97 -29.06 -43.57
N GLN A 468 -12.02 -29.57 -42.79
CA GLN A 468 -11.25 -30.76 -43.14
C GLN A 468 -12.11 -32.03 -43.11
N ILE A 469 -12.97 -32.16 -42.09
CA ILE A 469 -13.82 -33.35 -41.96
C ILE A 469 -14.88 -33.40 -43.05
N LEU A 470 -15.44 -32.26 -43.47
CA LEU A 470 -16.38 -32.20 -44.58
C LEU A 470 -15.75 -32.76 -45.87
N SER A 471 -14.47 -32.45 -46.13
CA SER A 471 -13.75 -32.98 -47.28
C SER A 471 -13.38 -34.46 -47.13
N LEU A 472 -12.93 -34.89 -45.94
CA LEU A 472 -12.51 -36.27 -45.69
C LEU A 472 -13.69 -37.25 -45.66
N ARG A 473 -14.88 -36.79 -45.26
CA ARG A 473 -16.09 -37.61 -45.20
C ARG A 473 -16.50 -38.14 -46.57
N GLU A 474 -16.24 -37.38 -47.63
CA GLU A 474 -16.59 -37.75 -49.02
C GLU A 474 -15.56 -38.70 -49.68
N GLN A 475 -14.52 -39.15 -48.96
CA GLN A 475 -13.51 -40.05 -49.51
C GLN A 475 -13.92 -41.53 -49.42
N ASP A 476 -13.42 -42.35 -50.36
CA ASP A 476 -13.77 -43.78 -50.50
C ASP A 476 -13.57 -44.61 -49.22
N PHE A 477 -12.55 -44.29 -48.41
CA PHE A 477 -12.30 -45.01 -47.17
C PHE A 477 -13.45 -44.84 -46.17
N MET A 478 -14.14 -43.69 -46.20
CA MET A 478 -15.31 -43.45 -45.34
C MET A 478 -16.53 -44.22 -45.83
N VAL A 479 -16.73 -44.32 -47.15
CA VAL A 479 -17.77 -45.18 -47.74
C VAL A 479 -17.56 -46.63 -47.31
N ALA A 480 -16.32 -47.11 -47.30
CA ALA A 480 -15.98 -48.44 -46.81
C ALA A 480 -16.28 -48.61 -45.29
N THR A 481 -16.01 -47.59 -44.45
CA THR A 481 -16.37 -47.65 -43.03
C THR A 481 -17.88 -47.71 -42.79
N GLU A 482 -18.67 -47.11 -43.67
CA GLU A 482 -20.13 -47.15 -43.62
C GLU A 482 -20.67 -48.50 -44.06
N ALA A 483 -20.18 -49.04 -45.17
CA ALA A 483 -20.55 -50.37 -45.66
C ALA A 483 -20.24 -51.50 -44.66
N THR A 484 -19.20 -51.32 -43.83
CA THR A 484 -18.80 -52.27 -42.78
C THR A 484 -19.52 -52.05 -41.44
N GLY A 485 -20.46 -51.10 -41.36
CA GLY A 485 -21.30 -50.88 -40.18
C GLY A 485 -20.55 -50.28 -38.97
N ILE A 486 -19.45 -49.57 -39.19
CA ILE A 486 -18.68 -48.96 -38.09
C ILE A 486 -19.51 -47.86 -37.41
N LYS A 487 -19.56 -47.90 -36.06
CA LYS A 487 -20.27 -46.89 -35.25
C LYS A 487 -19.78 -45.46 -35.57
N VAL A 488 -20.71 -44.50 -35.58
CA VAL A 488 -20.44 -43.09 -35.93
C VAL A 488 -19.33 -42.46 -35.10
N SER A 489 -19.32 -42.66 -33.77
CA SER A 489 -18.25 -42.12 -32.92
C SER A 489 -16.87 -42.67 -33.31
N ARG A 490 -16.78 -43.93 -33.71
CA ARG A 490 -15.54 -44.54 -34.20
C ARG A 490 -15.17 -44.00 -35.58
N ARG A 491 -16.14 -43.78 -36.47
CA ARG A 491 -15.94 -43.09 -37.76
C ARG A 491 -15.29 -41.70 -37.55
N ILE A 492 -15.82 -40.90 -36.65
CA ILE A 492 -15.29 -39.56 -36.34
C ILE A 492 -13.90 -39.66 -35.68
N PHE A 493 -13.79 -40.28 -34.50
CA PHE A 493 -12.58 -40.16 -33.68
C PHE A 493 -11.46 -41.14 -34.05
N ARG A 494 -11.75 -42.23 -34.77
CA ARG A 494 -10.74 -43.24 -35.15
C ARG A 494 -10.37 -43.22 -36.62
N HIS A 495 -11.22 -42.64 -37.49
CA HIS A 495 -10.95 -42.56 -38.92
C HIS A 495 -10.80 -41.13 -39.42
N LEU A 496 -11.68 -40.19 -39.05
CA LEU A 496 -11.60 -38.81 -39.55
C LEU A 496 -10.60 -37.94 -38.79
N VAL A 497 -10.77 -37.80 -37.47
CA VAL A 497 -9.91 -36.93 -36.63
C VAL A 497 -8.42 -37.25 -36.79
N PRO A 498 -7.97 -38.53 -36.79
CA PRO A 498 -6.56 -38.86 -36.99
C PRO A 498 -5.97 -38.34 -38.32
N ASN A 499 -6.77 -38.25 -39.38
CA ASN A 499 -6.34 -37.71 -40.67
C ASN A 499 -6.19 -36.17 -40.64
N VAL A 500 -6.86 -35.48 -39.71
CA VAL A 500 -6.76 -34.02 -39.54
C VAL A 500 -5.63 -33.64 -38.56
N MET A 501 -5.18 -34.58 -37.71
CA MET A 501 -4.14 -34.33 -36.69
C MET A 501 -2.87 -33.65 -37.21
N PRO A 502 -2.30 -33.99 -38.39
CA PRO A 502 -1.13 -33.28 -38.91
C PRO A 502 -1.35 -31.76 -39.03
N LEU A 503 -2.51 -31.35 -39.55
CA LEU A 503 -2.86 -29.93 -39.67
C LEU A 503 -3.06 -29.29 -38.30
N LEU A 504 -3.73 -30.01 -37.38
CA LEU A 504 -3.98 -29.49 -36.02
C LEU A 504 -2.69 -29.34 -35.22
N ILE A 505 -1.74 -30.25 -35.36
CA ILE A 505 -0.44 -30.15 -34.68
C ILE A 505 0.30 -28.89 -35.15
N VAL A 506 0.29 -28.61 -36.46
CA VAL A 506 0.90 -27.39 -37.02
C VAL A 506 0.22 -26.13 -36.47
N GLN A 507 -1.11 -26.07 -36.58
CA GLN A 507 -1.91 -24.94 -36.10
C GLN A 507 -1.74 -24.72 -34.59
N ALA A 508 -1.80 -25.79 -33.81
CA ALA A 508 -1.63 -25.74 -32.36
C ALA A 508 -0.25 -25.22 -31.98
N THR A 509 0.80 -25.66 -32.67
CA THR A 509 2.17 -25.21 -32.39
C THR A 509 2.31 -23.71 -32.64
N MET A 510 1.76 -23.20 -33.75
CA MET A 510 1.79 -21.75 -34.05
C MET A 510 0.91 -20.95 -33.09
N GLY A 511 -0.26 -21.49 -32.71
CA GLY A 511 -1.18 -20.82 -31.79
C GLY A 511 -0.68 -20.70 -30.34
N LEU A 512 0.23 -21.59 -29.90
CA LEU A 512 0.86 -21.49 -28.56
C LEU A 512 1.50 -20.12 -28.33
N GLY A 513 2.18 -19.58 -29.34
CA GLY A 513 2.78 -18.25 -29.25
C GLY A 513 1.74 -17.14 -29.04
N GLY A 514 0.58 -17.25 -29.70
CA GLY A 514 -0.53 -16.31 -29.54
C GLY A 514 -1.13 -16.35 -28.13
N ILE A 515 -1.31 -17.55 -27.56
CA ILE A 515 -1.83 -17.72 -26.19
C ILE A 515 -0.85 -17.15 -25.16
N ILE A 516 0.44 -17.43 -25.30
CA ILE A 516 1.47 -16.88 -24.39
C ILE A 516 1.47 -15.35 -24.45
N LEU A 517 1.36 -14.77 -25.65
CA LEU A 517 1.28 -13.34 -25.82
C LEU A 517 0.00 -12.75 -25.20
N ALA A 518 -1.14 -13.45 -25.31
CA ALA A 518 -2.39 -13.05 -24.69
C ALA A 518 -2.32 -13.07 -23.15
N GLU A 519 -1.75 -14.13 -22.56
CA GLU A 519 -1.48 -14.18 -21.11
C GLU A 519 -0.57 -13.03 -20.70
N ALA A 520 0.54 -12.83 -21.42
CA ALA A 520 1.49 -11.78 -21.12
C ALA A 520 0.86 -10.38 -21.20
N THR A 521 -0.04 -10.15 -22.16
CA THR A 521 -0.78 -8.89 -22.31
C THR A 521 -1.69 -8.64 -21.12
N LEU A 522 -2.45 -9.65 -20.68
CA LEU A 522 -3.33 -9.52 -19.51
C LEU A 522 -2.52 -9.31 -18.22
N SER A 523 -1.42 -10.06 -18.04
CA SER A 523 -0.54 -9.91 -16.89
C SER A 523 0.19 -8.57 -16.89
N PHE A 524 0.58 -8.05 -18.05
CA PHE A 524 1.13 -6.70 -18.20
C PHE A 524 0.13 -5.62 -17.78
N LEU A 525 -1.16 -5.79 -18.12
CA LEU A 525 -2.24 -4.90 -17.67
C LEU A 525 -2.58 -5.09 -16.18
N GLY A 526 -1.91 -6.01 -15.48
CA GLY A 526 -2.19 -6.34 -14.09
C GLY A 526 -3.47 -7.17 -13.91
N LEU A 527 -4.07 -7.70 -14.98
CA LEU A 527 -5.31 -8.48 -14.94
C LEU A 527 -5.08 -9.99 -15.10
N GLY A 528 -3.87 -10.42 -15.41
CA GLY A 528 -3.48 -11.82 -15.55
C GLY A 528 -3.04 -12.45 -14.23
N ILE A 529 -1.79 -12.91 -14.17
CA ILE A 529 -1.24 -13.61 -13.01
C ILE A 529 -0.79 -12.59 -11.94
N LYS A 530 -1.11 -12.87 -10.68
CA LYS A 530 -0.84 -12.00 -9.53
C LYS A 530 0.18 -12.60 -8.58
N TYR A 531 0.83 -11.72 -7.81
CA TYR A 531 1.66 -12.07 -6.66
C TYR A 531 0.94 -13.08 -5.73
N PRO A 532 1.61 -14.13 -5.21
CA PRO A 532 3.05 -14.38 -5.22
C PRO A 532 3.57 -15.13 -6.46
N LEU A 533 2.70 -15.50 -7.41
CA LEU A 533 3.12 -16.18 -8.63
C LEU A 533 3.77 -15.20 -9.59
N ALA A 534 4.80 -15.67 -10.29
CA ALA A 534 5.43 -14.94 -11.39
C ALA A 534 4.95 -15.52 -12.74
N SER A 535 4.78 -14.65 -13.72
CA SER A 535 4.78 -14.96 -15.16
C SER A 535 5.68 -13.95 -15.86
N TRP A 536 6.10 -14.22 -17.10
CA TRP A 536 6.89 -13.22 -17.81
C TRP A 536 6.11 -11.93 -18.03
N GLY A 537 4.81 -12.01 -18.29
CA GLY A 537 3.95 -10.83 -18.39
C GLY A 537 3.83 -10.05 -17.08
N SER A 538 3.71 -10.74 -15.93
CA SER A 538 3.60 -10.07 -14.64
C SER A 538 4.90 -9.37 -14.23
N ILE A 539 6.06 -9.86 -14.69
CA ILE A 539 7.36 -9.19 -14.45
C ILE A 539 7.46 -7.90 -15.28
N ILE A 540 6.92 -7.91 -16.51
CA ILE A 540 6.88 -6.71 -17.36
C ILE A 540 5.91 -5.66 -16.80
N ASN A 541 4.87 -6.06 -16.05
CA ASN A 541 3.94 -5.10 -15.42
C ASN A 541 4.66 -4.00 -14.62
N ALA A 542 5.80 -4.32 -13.99
CA ALA A 542 6.61 -3.34 -13.26
C ALA A 542 7.05 -2.14 -14.13
N SER A 543 7.22 -2.33 -15.45
CA SER A 543 7.57 -1.26 -16.39
C SER A 543 6.42 -0.28 -16.66
N SER A 544 5.22 -0.52 -16.14
CA SER A 544 4.13 0.46 -16.18
C SER A 544 4.47 1.71 -15.36
N ASN A 545 5.37 1.59 -14.38
CA ASN A 545 5.92 2.73 -13.64
C ASN A 545 7.03 3.41 -14.46
N ILE A 546 6.90 4.72 -14.68
CA ILE A 546 7.85 5.52 -15.49
C ILE A 546 9.29 5.45 -14.95
N TYR A 547 9.47 5.36 -13.63
CA TYR A 547 10.78 5.21 -13.00
C TYR A 547 11.42 3.87 -13.36
N VAL A 548 10.66 2.78 -13.28
CA VAL A 548 11.12 1.43 -13.61
C VAL A 548 11.42 1.32 -15.11
N MET A 549 10.55 1.89 -15.95
CA MET A 549 10.74 1.93 -17.40
C MET A 549 12.06 2.61 -17.79
N THR A 550 12.42 3.70 -17.11
CA THR A 550 13.60 4.51 -17.43
C THR A 550 14.88 3.96 -16.80
N ASN A 551 14.82 3.55 -15.53
CA ASN A 551 16.02 3.27 -14.74
C ASN A 551 16.27 1.78 -14.48
N CYS A 552 15.25 0.94 -14.56
CA CYS A 552 15.30 -0.48 -14.15
C CYS A 552 15.12 -1.42 -15.36
N TRP A 553 15.86 -1.16 -16.44
CA TRP A 553 15.78 -1.93 -17.69
C TRP A 553 16.09 -3.43 -17.51
N HIS A 554 16.93 -3.76 -16.52
CA HIS A 554 17.34 -5.13 -16.18
C HIS A 554 16.18 -6.01 -15.66
N ILE A 555 15.03 -5.43 -15.32
CA ILE A 555 13.85 -6.16 -14.85
C ILE A 555 12.98 -6.62 -16.04
N TRP A 556 12.54 -5.68 -16.87
CA TRP A 556 11.51 -5.94 -17.87
C TRP A 556 12.06 -6.38 -19.24
N ILE A 557 13.27 -5.95 -19.64
CA ILE A 557 13.88 -6.36 -20.92
C ILE A 557 14.11 -7.87 -20.98
N PRO A 558 14.72 -8.52 -19.96
CA PRO A 558 14.90 -9.96 -19.98
C PRO A 558 13.57 -10.73 -20.08
N ALA A 559 12.54 -10.30 -19.34
CA ALA A 559 11.21 -10.92 -19.41
C ALA A 559 10.61 -10.81 -20.83
N GLY A 560 10.67 -9.63 -21.44
CA GLY A 560 10.21 -9.42 -22.82
C GLY A 560 10.99 -10.27 -23.83
N LEU A 561 12.31 -10.38 -23.67
CA LEU A 561 13.15 -11.20 -24.54
C LEU A 561 12.80 -12.69 -24.45
N LEU A 562 12.52 -13.21 -23.25
CA LEU A 562 12.09 -14.60 -23.06
C LEU A 562 10.75 -14.90 -23.76
N ILE A 563 9.79 -13.95 -23.70
CA ILE A 563 8.53 -14.06 -24.45
C ILE A 563 8.82 -14.12 -25.95
N VAL A 564 9.61 -13.17 -26.47
CA VAL A 564 9.94 -13.11 -27.90
C VAL A 564 10.62 -14.40 -28.37
N LEU A 565 11.63 -14.87 -27.64
CA LEU A 565 12.34 -16.11 -27.96
C LEU A 565 11.38 -17.31 -27.96
N THR A 566 10.51 -17.41 -26.96
CA THR A 566 9.55 -18.52 -26.86
C THR A 566 8.55 -18.51 -28.00
N VAL A 567 7.97 -17.35 -28.32
CA VAL A 567 7.02 -17.19 -29.43
C VAL A 567 7.68 -17.48 -30.78
N LEU A 568 8.90 -17.01 -31.01
CA LEU A 568 9.67 -17.34 -32.21
C LEU A 568 10.00 -18.83 -32.28
N GLY A 569 10.37 -19.44 -31.15
CA GLY A 569 10.65 -20.87 -31.04
C GLY A 569 9.46 -21.71 -31.49
N PHE A 570 8.25 -21.41 -30.98
CA PHE A 570 7.02 -22.10 -31.39
C PHE A 570 6.68 -21.85 -32.86
N ASN A 571 6.78 -20.62 -33.36
CA ASN A 571 6.50 -20.33 -34.78
C ASN A 571 7.45 -21.10 -35.71
N PHE A 572 8.76 -21.12 -35.43
CA PHE A 572 9.73 -21.86 -36.24
C PHE A 572 9.50 -23.37 -36.23
N VAL A 573 9.12 -23.94 -35.09
CA VAL A 573 8.75 -25.36 -35.01
C VAL A 573 7.45 -25.62 -35.77
N GLY A 574 6.46 -24.73 -35.67
CA GLY A 574 5.20 -24.82 -36.41
C GLY A 574 5.42 -24.83 -37.93
N ASP A 575 6.20 -23.90 -38.46
CA ASP A 575 6.56 -23.85 -39.88
C ASP A 575 7.34 -25.11 -40.31
N GLY A 576 8.29 -25.56 -39.47
CA GLY A 576 9.01 -26.80 -39.70
C GLY A 576 8.10 -28.03 -39.79
N LEU A 577 7.10 -28.12 -38.92
CA LEU A 577 6.11 -29.20 -38.94
C LEU A 577 5.23 -29.10 -40.18
N ARG A 578 4.82 -27.88 -40.58
CA ARG A 578 4.05 -27.64 -41.81
C ARG A 578 4.78 -28.16 -43.03
N ASP A 579 6.05 -27.78 -43.19
CA ASP A 579 6.91 -28.20 -44.30
C ASP A 579 7.12 -29.72 -44.30
N ALA A 580 7.21 -30.32 -43.12
CA ALA A 580 7.42 -31.75 -42.96
C ALA A 580 6.18 -32.56 -43.36
N PHE A 581 4.99 -32.06 -43.01
CA PHE A 581 3.71 -32.68 -43.32
C PHE A 581 3.21 -32.40 -44.74
N ASP A 582 3.66 -31.35 -45.43
CA ASP A 582 3.29 -31.09 -46.82
C ASP A 582 3.94 -32.10 -47.80
N PRO A 583 3.17 -32.98 -48.47
CA PRO A 583 3.70 -33.94 -49.42
C PRO A 583 4.09 -33.30 -50.76
N LYS A 584 3.57 -32.10 -51.10
CA LYS A 584 3.78 -31.41 -52.38
C LYS A 584 5.03 -30.52 -52.39
N MET A 585 5.63 -30.23 -51.23
CA MET A 585 6.71 -29.26 -51.12
C MET A 585 8.07 -29.66 -51.71
N LYS A 586 8.26 -30.86 -52.29
CA LYS A 586 9.37 -31.17 -53.21
C LYS A 586 8.99 -32.24 -54.24
N ARG A 587 8.66 -31.79 -55.45
CA ARG A 587 9.29 -32.31 -56.67
C ARG A 587 10.60 -31.57 -56.87
#